data_AF-A0A183BBY2-F1
#
_entry.id   AF-A0A183BBY2-F1
#
_cell.length_a   1.000
_cell.length_b   1.000
_cell.length_c   1.000
_cell.angle_alpha   90.00
_cell.angle_beta   90.00
_cell.angle_gamma   90.00
#
_symmetry.space_group_name_H-M   'P 1'
#
loop_
_entity.id
_entity.type
_entity.pdbx_description
1 polymer ?
#
loop_
_entity_poly.entity_id
_entity_poly.type
_entity_poly.pdbx_seq_one_letter_code
_entity_poly.pdbx_strand_id
1 'polypeptide(L)'
;MTGKTREEVHSELFSAGVTGDKLESLSLHKSFKGNKPTNSIIFTRLTPYMLGALVAMYEHKIFVQGVIWDINSYDQWGVELGKVLAKKIQPELKAPGAVTTHDSSTNGLINYIKEERK
;
A
#
# COMPACT_ATOMS: atom_id res chain seq x y z
N MET A 1 7.42 -15.90 11.10
CA MET A 1 7.65 -17.23 11.73
C MET A 1 8.45 -17.06 13.01
N THR A 2 9.78 -17.01 13.02
CA THR A 2 10.53 -16.68 14.24
C THR A 2 10.74 -15.18 14.37
N GLY A 3 10.88 -14.73 15.61
CA GLY A 3 11.38 -13.42 15.95
C GLY A 3 12.84 -13.51 16.38
N LYS A 4 13.27 -12.51 17.12
CA LYS A 4 14.50 -12.47 17.87
C LYS A 4 14.24 -11.70 19.15
N THR A 5 14.29 -12.36 20.30
CA THR A 5 13.93 -11.74 21.58
C THR A 5 14.98 -10.70 21.98
N ARG A 6 14.63 -9.82 22.91
CA ARG A 6 15.59 -8.84 23.43
C ARG A 6 16.78 -9.53 24.09
N GLU A 7 16.54 -10.64 24.78
CA GLU A 7 17.55 -11.42 25.49
C GLU A 7 18.54 -12.07 24.51
N GLU A 8 18.06 -12.62 23.40
CA GLU A 8 18.90 -13.17 22.33
C GLU A 8 19.77 -12.07 21.70
N VAL A 9 19.17 -10.92 21.39
CA VAL A 9 19.90 -9.77 20.83
C VAL A 9 20.92 -9.23 21.83
N HIS A 10 20.55 -9.14 23.11
CA HIS A 10 21.42 -8.65 24.18
C HIS A 10 22.64 -9.55 24.36
N SER A 11 22.42 -10.87 24.43
CA SER A 11 23.50 -11.86 24.54
C SER A 11 24.47 -11.81 23.35
N GLU A 12 23.95 -11.64 22.14
CA GLU A 12 24.78 -11.49 20.94
C GLU A 12 25.58 -10.19 20.92
N LEU A 13 24.95 -9.07 21.27
CA LEU A 13 25.61 -7.76 21.31
C LEU A 13 26.67 -7.70 22.40
N PHE A 14 26.40 -8.31 23.56
CA PHE A 14 27.38 -8.46 24.64
C PHE A 14 28.58 -9.30 24.18
N SER A 15 28.33 -10.42 23.52
CA SER A 15 29.38 -11.27 22.94
C SER A 15 30.18 -10.56 21.85
N ALA A 16 29.57 -9.61 21.14
CA ALA A 16 30.22 -8.74 20.16
C ALA A 16 30.95 -7.53 20.77
N GLY A 17 31.06 -7.45 22.10
CA GLY A 17 31.78 -6.41 22.82
C GLY A 17 31.02 -5.08 22.99
N VAL A 18 29.71 -5.05 22.70
CA VAL A 18 28.88 -3.87 22.97
C VAL A 18 28.46 -3.89 24.43
N THR A 19 28.72 -2.79 25.15
CA THR A 19 28.43 -2.68 26.59
C THR A 19 27.75 -1.35 26.93
N GLY A 20 27.28 -1.22 28.18
CA GLY A 20 26.67 0.00 28.72
C GLY A 20 25.36 0.38 28.04
N ASP A 21 25.02 1.66 28.05
CA ASP A 21 23.75 2.19 27.52
C ASP A 21 23.52 1.84 26.04
N LYS A 22 24.62 1.67 25.30
CA LYS A 22 24.58 1.26 23.89
C LYS A 22 24.07 -0.17 23.72
N LEU A 23 24.39 -1.07 24.64
CA LEU A 23 23.89 -2.46 24.63
C LEU A 23 22.37 -2.49 24.82
N GLU A 24 21.87 -1.76 25.81
CA GLU A 24 20.43 -1.72 26.11
C GLU A 24 19.62 -1.07 24.99
N SER A 25 20.09 0.08 24.49
CA SER A 25 19.47 0.77 23.35
C SER A 25 19.43 -0.11 22.11
N LEU A 26 20.55 -0.73 21.73
CA LEU A 26 20.61 -1.58 20.54
C LEU A 26 19.81 -2.87 20.68
N SER A 27 19.71 -3.43 21.89
CA SER A 27 18.92 -4.65 22.15
C SER A 27 17.43 -4.42 21.89
N LEU A 28 16.93 -3.22 22.21
CA LEU A 28 15.56 -2.82 21.90
C LEU A 28 15.34 -2.70 20.39
N HIS A 29 16.21 -1.95 19.69
CA HIS A 29 16.05 -1.66 18.26
C HIS A 29 16.29 -2.86 17.34
N LYS A 30 17.09 -3.84 17.78
CA LYS A 30 17.43 -5.04 17.00
C LYS A 30 16.58 -6.27 17.37
N SER A 31 15.67 -6.14 18.32
CA SER A 31 14.70 -7.20 18.64
C SER A 31 13.58 -7.28 17.61
N PHE A 32 13.14 -8.49 17.28
CA PHE A 32 12.06 -8.74 16.34
C PHE A 32 10.98 -9.58 17.02
N LYS A 33 9.74 -9.08 17.10
CA LYS A 33 8.64 -9.80 17.77
C LYS A 33 8.25 -11.14 17.12
N GLY A 34 8.67 -11.39 15.87
CA GLY A 34 8.25 -12.58 15.14
C GLY A 34 6.74 -12.61 14.94
N ASN A 35 6.17 -13.82 14.92
CA ASN A 35 4.72 -14.06 14.81
C ASN A 35 4.03 -13.35 13.63
N LYS A 36 4.76 -13.18 12.53
CA LYS A 36 4.23 -12.70 11.25
C LYS A 36 3.92 -13.93 10.36
N PRO A 37 2.65 -14.17 9.98
CA PRO A 37 2.27 -15.30 9.15
C PRO A 37 2.73 -15.10 7.70
N THR A 38 3.06 -16.20 7.03
CA THR A 38 3.54 -16.19 5.64
C THR A 38 3.04 -17.42 4.91
N ASN A 39 2.70 -17.27 3.62
CA ASN A 39 2.47 -18.38 2.72
C ASN A 39 3.65 -18.46 1.74
N SER A 40 4.30 -19.61 1.66
CA SER A 40 5.35 -19.88 0.66
C SER A 40 4.77 -20.80 -0.42
N ILE A 41 4.66 -20.30 -1.64
CA ILE A 41 4.13 -21.06 -2.79
C ILE A 41 5.31 -21.38 -3.71
N ILE A 42 5.68 -22.64 -3.79
CA ILE A 42 6.85 -23.13 -4.54
C ILE A 42 6.37 -23.91 -5.76
N PHE A 43 6.95 -23.62 -6.92
CA PHE A 43 6.68 -24.29 -8.19
C PHE A 43 7.98 -24.49 -8.97
N THR A 44 8.01 -25.48 -9.87
CA THR A 44 9.25 -25.96 -10.52
C THR A 44 9.90 -24.92 -11.45
N ARG A 45 9.09 -24.28 -12.31
CA ARG A 45 9.54 -23.26 -13.26
C ARG A 45 8.36 -22.37 -13.64
N LEU A 46 8.63 -21.09 -13.84
CA LEU A 46 7.65 -20.17 -14.41
C LEU A 46 7.52 -20.39 -15.92
N THR A 47 6.66 -21.33 -16.30
CA THR A 47 6.23 -21.52 -17.70
C THR A 47 4.94 -20.73 -17.96
N PRO A 48 4.52 -20.50 -19.22
CA PRO A 48 3.24 -19.86 -19.52
C PRO A 48 2.05 -20.56 -18.84
N TYR A 49 2.07 -21.89 -18.81
CA TYR A 49 1.08 -22.69 -18.10
C TYR A 49 1.08 -22.39 -16.59
N MET A 50 2.26 -22.41 -15.95
CA MET A 50 2.36 -22.15 -14.51
C MET A 50 1.97 -20.72 -14.16
N LEU A 51 2.33 -19.75 -14.99
CA LEU A 51 1.89 -18.37 -14.81
C LEU A 51 0.37 -18.26 -14.86
N GLY A 52 -0.28 -18.88 -15.86
CA GLY A 52 -1.74 -18.92 -15.95
C GLY A 52 -2.38 -19.56 -14.72
N ALA A 53 -1.83 -20.67 -14.22
CA ALA A 53 -2.31 -21.32 -13.01
C ALA A 53 -2.17 -20.43 -11.76
N LEU A 54 -1.07 -19.68 -11.63
CA LEU A 54 -0.87 -18.75 -10.51
C LEU A 54 -1.84 -17.58 -10.56
N VAL A 55 -2.12 -17.02 -11.75
CA VAL A 55 -3.12 -15.96 -11.92
C VAL A 55 -4.50 -16.47 -11.53
N ALA A 56 -4.93 -17.60 -12.12
CA ALA A 56 -6.23 -18.20 -11.84
C ALA A 56 -6.42 -18.55 -10.35
N MET A 57 -5.36 -19.03 -9.68
CA MET A 57 -5.38 -19.28 -8.24
C MET A 57 -5.73 -18.01 -7.44
N TYR A 58 -5.19 -16.85 -7.81
CA TYR A 58 -5.51 -15.59 -7.13
C TYR A 58 -6.87 -15.02 -7.54
N GLU A 59 -7.31 -15.19 -8.79
CA GLU A 59 -8.68 -14.85 -9.22
C GLU A 59 -9.71 -15.60 -8.38
N HIS A 60 -9.52 -16.92 -8.19
CA HIS A 60 -10.41 -17.72 -7.36
C HIS A 60 -10.29 -17.41 -5.86
N LYS A 61 -9.10 -17.05 -5.37
CA LYS A 61 -8.94 -16.55 -4.00
C LYS A 61 -9.81 -15.30 -3.78
N ILE A 62 -9.75 -14.33 -4.69
CA ILE A 62 -10.53 -13.09 -4.61
C ILE A 62 -12.03 -13.40 -4.69
N PHE A 63 -12.43 -14.26 -5.63
CA PHE A 63 -13.83 -14.69 -5.75
C PHE A 63 -14.38 -15.30 -4.45
N VAL A 64 -13.65 -16.26 -3.85
CA VAL A 64 -14.07 -16.90 -2.60
C VAL A 64 -14.20 -15.88 -1.47
N GLN A 65 -13.29 -14.91 -1.38
CA GLN A 65 -13.39 -13.82 -0.40
C GLN A 65 -14.62 -12.94 -0.64
N GLY A 66 -14.93 -12.62 -1.89
CA GLY A 66 -16.14 -11.87 -2.25
C GLY A 66 -17.42 -12.58 -1.84
N VAL A 67 -17.52 -13.89 -2.09
CA VAL A 67 -18.67 -14.71 -1.69
C VAL A 67 -18.81 -14.75 -0.16
N ILE A 68 -17.71 -14.91 0.58
CA ILE A 68 -17.74 -14.90 2.06
C ILE A 68 -18.23 -13.56 2.60
N TRP A 69 -17.82 -12.46 1.98
CA TRP A 69 -18.21 -11.11 2.40
C TRP A 69 -19.55 -10.64 1.86
N ASP A 70 -20.25 -11.46 1.06
CA ASP A 70 -21.51 -11.11 0.40
C ASP A 70 -21.43 -9.79 -0.40
N ILE A 71 -20.33 -9.63 -1.15
CA ILE A 71 -20.10 -8.49 -2.04
C ILE A 71 -19.88 -8.93 -3.48
N ASN A 72 -20.21 -8.06 -4.42
CA ASN A 72 -19.94 -8.31 -5.83
C ASN A 72 -18.48 -8.02 -6.17
N SER A 73 -17.68 -9.05 -6.42
CA SER A 73 -16.27 -8.91 -6.84
C SER A 73 -16.08 -8.49 -8.31
N TYR A 74 -17.17 -8.35 -9.07
CA TYR A 74 -17.13 -8.14 -10.52
C TYR A 74 -17.68 -6.77 -10.96
N ASP A 75 -18.02 -5.88 -10.03
CA ASP A 75 -18.34 -4.48 -10.35
C ASP A 75 -17.27 -3.50 -9.87
N GLN A 76 -17.39 -2.25 -10.32
CA GLN A 76 -16.43 -1.19 -10.02
C GLN A 76 -17.06 0.21 -9.97
N TRP A 77 -18.24 0.36 -9.35
CA TRP A 77 -18.97 1.63 -9.33
C TRP A 77 -18.19 2.80 -8.71
N GLY A 78 -17.27 2.51 -7.79
CA GLY A 78 -16.44 3.51 -7.13
C GLY A 78 -15.57 4.38 -8.06
N VAL A 79 -15.38 3.99 -9.33
CA VAL A 79 -14.58 4.77 -10.29
C VAL A 79 -15.35 5.89 -10.98
N GLU A 80 -16.68 5.93 -10.86
CA GLU A 80 -17.52 6.79 -11.69
C GLU A 80 -17.46 8.26 -11.28
N LEU A 81 -17.60 8.55 -9.99
CA LEU A 81 -17.67 9.93 -9.49
C LEU A 81 -16.40 10.71 -9.88
N GLY A 82 -15.22 10.11 -9.71
CA GLY A 82 -13.96 10.73 -10.11
C GLY A 82 -13.89 11.06 -11.61
N LYS A 83 -14.41 10.18 -12.48
CA LYS A 83 -14.48 10.43 -13.93
C LYS A 83 -15.42 11.59 -14.26
N VAL A 84 -16.56 11.70 -13.57
CA VAL A 84 -17.51 12.80 -13.75
C VAL A 84 -16.89 14.13 -13.32
N LEU A 85 -16.27 14.17 -12.14
CA LEU A 85 -15.63 15.37 -11.60
C LEU A 85 -14.45 15.82 -12.47
N ALA A 86 -13.58 14.89 -12.87
CA ALA A 86 -12.44 15.21 -13.73
C ALA A 86 -12.87 15.79 -15.09
N LYS A 87 -13.93 15.26 -15.71
CA LYS A 87 -14.48 15.81 -16.96
C LYS A 87 -15.00 17.25 -16.81
N LYS A 88 -15.55 17.60 -15.64
CA LYS A 88 -15.99 18.98 -15.34
C LYS A 88 -14.81 19.92 -15.12
N ILE A 89 -13.78 19.47 -14.39
CA ILE A 89 -12.59 20.28 -14.08
C ILE A 89 -11.69 20.48 -15.31
N GLN A 90 -11.58 19.49 -16.20
CA GLN A 90 -10.70 19.54 -17.36
C GLN A 90 -10.81 20.83 -18.22
N PRO A 91 -11.99 21.32 -18.62
CA PRO A 91 -12.10 22.58 -19.36
C PRO A 91 -11.78 23.80 -18.49
N GLU A 92 -12.11 23.78 -17.20
CA GLU A 92 -11.87 24.89 -16.28
C GLU A 92 -10.37 25.16 -16.13
N LEU A 93 -9.51 24.15 -16.21
CA LEU A 93 -8.05 24.30 -16.18
C LEU A 93 -7.50 25.11 -17.38
N LYS A 94 -8.19 25.13 -18.51
CA LYS A 94 -7.81 25.88 -19.72
C LYS A 94 -8.50 27.24 -19.82
N ALA A 95 -9.67 27.37 -19.20
CA ALA A 95 -10.46 28.58 -19.26
C ALA A 95 -9.71 29.75 -18.57
N PRO A 96 -9.77 30.96 -19.13
CA PRO A 96 -9.19 32.14 -18.50
C PRO A 96 -9.96 32.49 -17.21
N GLY A 97 -9.27 33.11 -16.25
CA GLY A 97 -9.86 33.58 -15.00
C GLY A 97 -9.89 32.55 -13.86
N ALA A 98 -10.30 33.02 -12.70
CA ALA A 98 -10.42 32.23 -11.48
C ALA A 98 -11.67 31.34 -11.49
N VAL A 99 -11.54 30.13 -10.94
CA VAL A 99 -12.63 29.15 -10.78
C VAL A 99 -13.26 29.32 -9.40
N THR A 100 -14.59 29.34 -9.36
CA THR A 100 -15.41 29.53 -8.14
C THR A 100 -16.59 28.55 -8.05
N THR A 101 -16.61 27.53 -8.91
CA THR A 101 -17.74 26.61 -9.13
C THR A 101 -17.75 25.39 -8.21
N HIS A 102 -16.69 25.14 -7.46
CA HIS A 102 -16.56 24.00 -6.54
C HIS A 102 -16.47 24.46 -5.07
N ASP A 103 -16.16 23.52 -4.18
CA ASP A 103 -15.80 23.86 -2.80
C ASP A 103 -14.51 24.71 -2.74
N SER A 104 -14.27 25.34 -1.58
CA SER A 104 -13.15 26.27 -1.40
C SER A 104 -11.77 25.62 -1.60
N SER A 105 -11.60 24.34 -1.24
CA SER A 105 -10.34 23.63 -1.43
C SER A 105 -10.10 23.39 -2.92
N THR A 106 -11.08 22.84 -3.64
CA THR A 106 -10.95 22.57 -5.08
C THR A 106 -10.73 23.85 -5.89
N ASN A 107 -11.48 24.92 -5.60
CA ASN A 107 -11.28 26.21 -6.24
C ASN A 107 -9.88 26.79 -5.97
N GLY A 108 -9.44 26.75 -4.70
CA GLY A 108 -8.12 27.23 -4.29
C GLY A 108 -6.99 26.50 -5.02
N LEU A 109 -7.06 25.17 -5.10
CA LEU A 109 -6.07 24.36 -5.80
C LEU A 109 -6.04 24.63 -7.31
N ILE A 110 -7.21 24.71 -7.97
CA ILE A 110 -7.26 25.00 -9.41
C ILE A 110 -6.66 26.37 -9.70
N ASN A 111 -6.98 27.39 -8.89
CA ASN A 111 -6.48 28.75 -9.10
C ASN A 111 -4.98 28.85 -8.84
N TYR A 112 -4.47 28.21 -7.79
CA TYR A 112 -3.04 28.10 -7.52
C TYR A 112 -2.30 27.46 -8.70
N ILE A 113 -2.78 26.33 -9.22
CA ILE A 113 -2.19 25.66 -10.38
C ILE A 113 -2.19 26.55 -11.63
N LYS A 114 -3.24 27.37 -11.85
CA LYS A 114 -3.31 28.30 -12.97
C LYS A 114 -2.30 29.45 -12.84
N GLU A 115 -2.03 29.91 -11.62
CA GLU A 115 -1.07 30.96 -11.35
C GLU A 115 0.37 30.49 -11.59
N GLU A 116 0.72 29.31 -11.06
CA GLU A 116 2.06 28.69 -11.21
C GLU A 116 2.36 28.20 -12.64
N ARG A 117 1.35 28.07 -13.50
CA ARG A 117 1.51 27.67 -14.91
C ARG A 117 1.87 28.83 -15.85
N LYS A 118 1.78 30.07 -15.38
CA LYS A 118 2.17 31.26 -16.16
C LYS A 118 3.68 31.37 -16.23
#